data_AF-A0A9P7HSE3-F1
#
_entry.id   AF-A0A9P7HSE3-F1
#
_cell.length_a   1.000
_cell.length_b   1.000
_cell.length_c   1.000
_cell.angle_alpha   90.00
_cell.angle_beta   90.00
_cell.angle_gamma   90.00
#
_symmetry.space_group_name_H-M   'P 1'
#
loop_
_entity.id
_entity.type
_entity.pdbx_description
1 polymer ?
#
loop_
_entity_poly.entity_id
_entity_poly.type
_entity_poly.pdbx_seq_one_letter_code
_entity_poly.pdbx_strand_id
1 'polypeptide(L)'
;MLPYWLPGIGHNISFFTDTEKLLVAARSVLTGLSVTVVLITIKIIFSDPCTTFSVLIGGRRTYVILDPHDIAETHRKTKELHFDAYIDQFMEYVSVSKKARDILWGTTVTETSLSVPSSLRSWIRADMTQTSSRKFYDEFLSELDSVMQQGSPFTTGKSNEHNMFKWTSDIIVKASTRSFFGTALFEKSPELVDDFRTFNRQTWKLLYKYPRFLSRSAYDSRDASIDALERYFEMPQGQRRDAAPFVIKAEDEMRKHGISNRDIAAVLFKLYWAINGNPSVLAFWLLARTLYTPNLKEDIKREVAQAFKNGIHHRPDVEYLKGCPKLNATYYETMRLHSAAHPAFGASSKTQQSLDSSSKPATT
;
A
#
# COMPACT_ATOMS: atom_id res chain seq x y z
N MET A 1 17.92 -16.82 15.17
CA MET A 1 16.43 -16.81 15.21
C MET A 1 16.00 -16.24 16.55
N LEU A 2 14.99 -15.37 16.58
CA LEU A 2 14.47 -14.86 17.86
C LEU A 2 13.78 -16.01 18.65
N PRO A 3 14.04 -16.18 19.96
CA PRO A 3 13.37 -17.19 20.77
C PRO A 3 11.87 -16.90 20.89
N TYR A 4 11.05 -17.94 20.88
CA TYR A 4 9.61 -17.85 21.09
C TYR A 4 9.15 -18.97 22.03
N TRP A 5 8.06 -18.69 22.76
CA TRP A 5 7.60 -19.53 23.86
C TRP A 5 6.54 -20.56 23.44
N LEU A 6 5.81 -20.29 22.36
CA LEU A 6 4.68 -21.12 21.91
C LEU A 6 4.97 -21.76 20.54
N PRO A 7 5.28 -23.06 20.49
CA PRO A 7 5.38 -23.82 19.25
C PRO A 7 4.11 -23.68 18.39
N GLY A 8 4.27 -23.50 17.07
CA GLY A 8 3.17 -23.28 16.12
C GLY A 8 2.61 -21.84 16.08
N ILE A 9 2.65 -21.11 17.19
CA ILE A 9 2.24 -19.70 17.27
C ILE A 9 3.42 -18.76 17.01
N GLY A 10 4.64 -19.14 17.38
CA GLY A 10 5.83 -18.34 17.11
C GLY A 10 5.75 -16.94 17.71
N HIS A 11 5.97 -15.92 16.88
CA HIS A 11 5.94 -14.52 17.28
C HIS A 11 4.60 -13.83 16.92
N ASN A 12 3.60 -14.60 16.49
CA ASN A 12 2.33 -14.07 15.99
C ASN A 12 1.68 -13.08 16.95
N ILE A 13 1.58 -13.42 18.24
CA ILE A 13 0.93 -12.56 19.24
C ILE A 13 1.67 -11.22 19.35
N SER A 14 2.99 -11.24 19.60
CA SER A 14 3.79 -10.04 19.75
C SER A 14 3.81 -9.18 18.48
N PHE A 15 3.89 -9.82 17.31
CA PHE A 15 3.84 -9.13 16.02
C PHE A 15 2.48 -8.45 15.81
N PHE A 16 1.37 -9.09 16.16
CA PHE A 16 0.04 -8.51 15.99
C PHE A 16 -0.32 -7.44 17.02
N THR A 17 0.26 -7.51 18.21
CA THR A 17 0.05 -6.45 19.21
C THR A 17 0.85 -5.19 18.88
N ASP A 18 2.11 -5.35 18.48
CA ASP A 18 3.02 -4.24 18.22
C ASP A 18 4.26 -4.75 17.45
N THR A 19 4.19 -4.67 16.11
CA THR A 19 5.28 -5.08 15.22
C THR A 19 6.56 -4.34 15.53
N GLU A 20 6.50 -3.02 15.72
CA GLU A 20 7.68 -2.19 15.96
C GLU A 20 8.37 -2.60 17.26
N LYS A 21 7.60 -2.77 18.33
CA LYS A 21 8.12 -3.24 19.61
C LYS A 21 8.74 -4.63 19.51
N LEU A 22 8.15 -5.54 18.73
CA LEU A 22 8.75 -6.85 18.49
C LEU A 22 10.07 -6.72 17.72
N LEU A 23 10.14 -5.92 16.65
CA LEU A 23 11.35 -5.76 15.85
C LEU A 23 12.47 -5.06 16.63
N VAL A 24 12.12 -4.03 17.42
CA VAL A 24 13.05 -3.35 18.34
C VAL A 24 13.55 -4.31 19.42
N ALA A 25 12.66 -5.11 20.02
CA ALA A 25 13.04 -6.12 21.00
C ALA A 25 13.91 -7.22 20.37
N ALA A 26 13.61 -7.62 19.13
CA ALA A 26 14.41 -8.61 18.40
C ALA A 26 15.83 -8.10 18.18
N ARG A 27 15.94 -6.82 17.76
CA ARG A 27 17.22 -6.12 17.61
C ARG A 27 17.97 -6.07 18.94
N SER A 28 17.33 -5.63 20.03
CA SER A 28 18.02 -5.46 21.33
C SER A 28 18.51 -6.78 21.93
N VAL A 29 17.75 -7.87 21.79
CA VAL A 29 18.14 -9.21 22.25
C VAL A 29 19.33 -9.73 21.47
N LEU A 30 19.40 -9.46 20.16
CA LEU A 30 20.47 -9.95 19.29
C LEU A 30 21.73 -9.08 19.33
N THR A 31 21.62 -7.79 19.70
CA THR A 31 22.75 -6.88 19.93
C THR A 31 23.44 -7.08 21.28
N GLY A 32 23.04 -8.07 22.07
CA GLY A 32 23.82 -8.54 23.20
C GLY A 32 23.91 -7.59 24.39
N LEU A 33 22.81 -6.96 24.82
CA LEU A 33 22.74 -6.46 26.20
C LEU A 33 22.46 -7.62 27.17
N SER A 34 23.34 -8.62 27.19
CA SER A 34 23.35 -9.70 28.19
C SER A 34 24.64 -9.61 29.00
N VAL A 35 24.56 -8.94 30.15
CA VAL A 35 25.62 -9.01 31.16
C VAL A 35 25.55 -10.41 31.79
N THR A 36 26.32 -11.35 31.25
CA THR A 36 26.51 -12.64 31.93
C THR A 36 27.77 -12.51 32.77
N VAL A 37 27.60 -12.37 34.09
CA VAL A 37 28.71 -12.49 35.05
C VAL A 37 29.02 -13.99 35.20
N VAL A 38 29.86 -14.52 34.31
CA VAL A 38 30.66 -15.71 34.63
C VAL A 38 32.04 -15.21 35.02
N LEU A 39 32.52 -15.65 36.17
CA LEU A 39 33.83 -15.33 36.74
C LEU A 39 34.89 -15.10 35.65
N ILE A 40 35.33 -13.84 35.54
CA ILE A 40 36.51 -13.37 34.80
C ILE A 40 36.52 -13.73 33.30
N THR A 41 35.60 -13.16 32.51
CA THR A 41 35.84 -12.60 31.15
C THR A 41 34.59 -11.84 30.70
N ILE A 42 34.66 -10.50 30.61
CA ILE A 42 33.59 -9.71 29.99
C ILE A 42 33.76 -9.79 28.47
N LYS A 43 33.01 -10.67 27.80
CA LYS A 43 32.89 -10.66 26.34
C LYS A 43 31.73 -9.75 25.95
N ILE A 44 32.02 -8.46 25.71
CA ILE A 44 31.05 -7.57 25.07
C ILE A 44 30.95 -7.99 23.60
N ILE A 45 29.91 -8.75 23.24
CA ILE A 45 29.58 -8.97 21.85
C ILE A 45 28.81 -7.73 21.40
N PHE A 46 29.49 -6.77 20.78
CA PHE A 46 28.82 -5.73 20.01
C PHE A 46 28.28 -6.39 18.74
N SER A 47 27.09 -7.01 18.81
CA SER A 47 26.43 -7.41 17.56
C SER A 47 25.90 -6.15 16.90
N ASP A 48 26.12 -6.05 15.58
CA ASP A 48 25.71 -4.91 14.78
C ASP A 48 24.20 -4.65 14.94
N PRO A 49 23.74 -3.43 15.29
CA PRO A 49 22.33 -3.09 15.31
C PRO A 49 21.54 -3.43 14.04
N CYS A 50 22.23 -3.57 12.91
CA CYS A 50 21.65 -3.89 11.62
C CYS A 50 21.72 -5.39 11.28
N THR A 51 22.19 -6.24 12.21
CA THR A 51 22.33 -7.68 12.00
C THR A 51 21.01 -8.30 11.55
N THR A 52 21.03 -8.99 10.41
CA THR A 52 19.88 -9.72 9.89
C THR A 52 19.43 -10.82 10.87
N PHE A 53 18.12 -10.94 11.08
CA PHE A 53 17.56 -11.96 11.95
C PHE A 53 16.33 -12.61 11.34
N SER A 54 15.87 -13.71 11.94
CA SER A 54 14.66 -14.40 11.48
C SER A 54 13.61 -14.48 12.59
N VAL A 55 12.36 -14.19 12.25
CA VAL A 55 11.17 -14.38 13.10
C VAL A 55 10.23 -15.40 12.45
N LEU A 56 9.42 -16.07 13.25
CA LEU A 56 8.39 -16.99 12.78
C LEU A 56 7.03 -16.27 12.83
N ILE A 57 6.48 -15.94 11.67
CA ILE A 57 5.20 -15.23 11.49
C ILE A 57 4.30 -16.07 10.58
N GLY A 58 3.07 -16.36 11.04
CA GLY A 58 2.09 -17.13 10.27
C GLY A 58 2.58 -18.53 9.87
N GLY A 59 3.42 -19.16 10.70
CA GLY A 59 4.03 -20.46 10.39
C GLY A 59 5.15 -20.42 9.34
N ARG A 60 5.53 -19.22 8.86
CA ARG A 60 6.63 -19.02 7.92
C ARG A 60 7.81 -18.35 8.61
N ARG A 61 9.02 -18.79 8.26
CA ARG A 61 10.26 -18.12 8.68
C ARG A 61 10.45 -16.88 7.81
N THR A 62 10.44 -15.72 8.45
CA THR A 62 10.65 -14.41 7.80
C THR A 62 12.00 -13.88 8.22
N TYR A 63 12.86 -13.58 7.24
CA TYR A 63 14.14 -12.91 7.46
C TYR A 63 13.92 -11.40 7.43
N VAL A 64 14.43 -10.70 8.44
CA VAL A 64 14.34 -9.26 8.62
C VAL A 64 15.73 -8.68 8.38
N ILE A 65 15.83 -7.86 7.34
CA ILE A 65 17.06 -7.18 6.92
C ILE A 65 16.89 -5.71 7.25
N LEU A 66 17.81 -5.16 8.05
CA LEU A 66 17.76 -3.78 8.53
C LEU A 66 18.88 -2.91 7.97
N ASP A 67 19.98 -3.51 7.53
CA ASP A 67 21.11 -2.79 6.97
C ASP A 67 20.77 -2.19 5.59
N PRO A 68 20.94 -0.86 5.36
CA PRO A 68 20.64 -0.23 4.08
C PRO A 68 21.41 -0.80 2.87
N HIS A 69 22.66 -1.23 3.07
CA HIS A 69 23.45 -1.85 2.02
C HIS A 69 22.87 -3.23 1.66
N ASP A 70 22.54 -4.06 2.65
CA ASP A 70 21.94 -5.38 2.42
C ASP A 70 20.52 -5.28 1.84
N ILE A 71 19.76 -4.25 2.21
CA ILE A 71 18.47 -3.93 1.57
C ILE A 71 18.69 -3.65 0.09
N ALA A 72 19.65 -2.79 -0.26
CA ALA A 72 19.94 -2.47 -1.66
C ALA A 72 20.36 -3.72 -2.47
N GLU A 73 21.19 -4.59 -1.88
CA GLU A 73 21.58 -5.87 -2.48
C GLU A 73 20.38 -6.82 -2.65
N THR A 74 19.50 -6.90 -1.65
CA THR A 74 18.26 -7.71 -1.71
C THR A 74 17.39 -7.28 -2.88
N HIS A 75 17.21 -5.96 -3.08
CA HIS A 75 16.45 -5.43 -4.21
C HIS A 75 17.08 -5.74 -5.59
N ARG A 76 18.39 -5.94 -5.67
CA ARG A 76 19.10 -6.32 -6.91
C ARG A 76 18.91 -7.80 -7.26
N LYS A 77 18.62 -8.67 -6.30
CA LYS A 77 18.48 -10.13 -6.48
C LYS A 77 17.11 -10.59 -7.03
N THR A 78 16.65 -9.95 -8.09
CA THR A 78 15.32 -10.17 -8.70
C THR A 78 15.09 -11.58 -9.28
N LYS A 79 16.15 -12.36 -9.50
CA LYS A 79 16.08 -13.76 -9.96
C LYS A 79 15.96 -14.78 -8.83
N GLU A 80 16.38 -14.43 -7.61
CA GLU A 80 16.35 -15.32 -6.43
C GLU A 80 15.18 -14.99 -5.51
N LEU A 81 14.72 -13.74 -5.54
CA LEU A 81 13.65 -13.19 -4.74
C LEU A 81 12.47 -12.81 -5.62
N HIS A 82 11.39 -13.59 -5.52
CA HIS A 82 10.22 -13.47 -6.38
C HIS A 82 9.12 -12.67 -5.68
N PHE A 83 8.68 -11.58 -6.32
CA PHE A 83 7.50 -10.83 -5.90
C PHE A 83 6.18 -11.54 -6.23
N ASP A 84 6.19 -12.44 -7.23
CA ASP A 84 4.98 -13.02 -7.79
C ASP A 84 4.18 -13.83 -6.77
N ALA A 85 4.86 -14.62 -5.93
CA ALA A 85 4.22 -15.37 -4.86
C ALA A 85 3.51 -14.46 -3.84
N TYR A 86 4.07 -13.28 -3.59
CA TYR A 86 3.47 -12.29 -2.69
C TYR A 86 2.26 -11.60 -3.34
N ILE A 87 2.35 -11.28 -4.63
CA ILE A 87 1.23 -10.73 -5.41
C ILE A 87 0.07 -11.74 -5.49
N ASP A 88 0.38 -13.01 -5.71
CA ASP A 88 -0.60 -14.09 -5.76
C ASP A 88 -1.32 -14.29 -4.43
N GLN A 89 -0.58 -14.22 -3.32
CA GLN A 89 -1.16 -14.25 -1.98
C GLN A 89 -2.12 -13.07 -1.74
N PHE A 90 -1.79 -11.87 -2.25
CA PHE A 90 -2.72 -10.74 -2.22
C PHE A 90 -3.97 -10.96 -3.06
N MET A 91 -3.84 -11.57 -4.25
CA MET A 91 -4.98 -11.93 -5.08
C MET A 91 -5.93 -12.89 -4.35
N GLU A 92 -5.40 -13.86 -3.60
CA GLU A 92 -6.21 -14.72 -2.73
C GLU A 92 -6.94 -13.90 -1.65
N TYR A 93 -6.27 -12.94 -1.00
CA TYR A 93 -6.89 -12.11 0.05
C TYR A 93 -8.06 -11.26 -0.44
N VAL A 94 -7.96 -10.75 -1.67
CA VAL A 94 -9.03 -9.99 -2.32
C VAL A 94 -10.00 -10.89 -3.10
N SER A 95 -10.05 -12.19 -2.78
CA SER A 95 -11.04 -13.14 -3.31
C SER A 95 -10.96 -13.44 -4.81
N VAL A 96 -9.80 -13.27 -5.46
CA VAL A 96 -9.61 -13.78 -6.83
C VAL A 96 -9.62 -15.31 -6.78
N SER A 97 -10.47 -15.92 -7.60
CA SER A 97 -10.64 -17.36 -7.61
C SER A 97 -9.34 -18.08 -8.00
N LYS A 98 -9.12 -19.28 -7.45
CA LYS A 98 -7.93 -20.07 -7.80
C LYS A 98 -7.82 -20.29 -9.32
N LYS A 99 -8.94 -20.60 -9.98
CA LYS A 99 -9.01 -20.78 -11.43
C LYS A 99 -8.53 -19.52 -12.18
N ALA A 100 -9.02 -18.34 -11.78
CA ALA A 100 -8.59 -17.08 -12.39
C ALA A 100 -7.09 -16.83 -12.15
N ARG A 101 -6.58 -17.05 -10.93
CA ARG A 101 -5.15 -16.90 -10.63
C ARG A 101 -4.28 -17.82 -11.48
N ASP A 102 -4.66 -19.10 -11.60
CA ASP A 102 -3.94 -20.07 -12.43
C ASP A 102 -3.88 -19.61 -13.91
N ILE A 103 -4.98 -19.09 -14.46
CA ILE A 103 -5.02 -18.52 -15.82
C ILE A 103 -4.14 -17.27 -15.92
N LEU A 104 -4.29 -16.30 -15.02
CA LEU A 104 -3.58 -15.02 -15.06
C LEU A 104 -2.05 -15.20 -15.03
N TRP A 105 -1.56 -16.15 -14.23
CA TRP A 105 -0.13 -16.46 -14.15
C TRP A 105 0.36 -17.36 -15.29
N GLY A 106 -0.49 -18.25 -15.80
CA GLY A 106 -0.15 -19.16 -16.91
C GLY A 106 -0.18 -18.49 -18.29
N THR A 107 -0.91 -17.40 -18.43
CA THR A 107 -1.03 -16.64 -19.68
C THR A 107 0.15 -15.68 -19.87
N THR A 108 0.73 -15.68 -21.06
CA THR A 108 1.72 -14.67 -21.49
C THR A 108 1.07 -13.64 -22.43
N VAL A 109 1.12 -12.37 -22.06
CA VAL A 109 0.59 -11.26 -22.87
C VAL A 109 1.58 -10.91 -23.98
N THR A 110 1.15 -11.03 -25.23
CA THR A 110 1.99 -10.87 -26.43
C THR A 110 2.78 -9.55 -26.45
N GLU A 111 2.14 -8.43 -26.13
CA GLU A 111 2.75 -7.09 -26.18
C GLU A 111 3.93 -6.95 -25.21
N THR A 112 3.83 -7.55 -24.02
CA THR A 112 4.81 -7.35 -22.95
C THR A 112 5.72 -8.55 -22.73
N SER A 113 5.37 -9.72 -23.26
CA SER A 113 6.00 -11.01 -22.96
C SER A 113 6.04 -11.34 -21.46
N LEU A 114 5.04 -10.88 -20.72
CA LEU A 114 4.89 -11.07 -19.26
C LEU A 114 3.56 -11.74 -18.93
N SER A 115 3.43 -12.25 -17.71
CA SER A 115 2.13 -12.70 -17.17
C SER A 115 1.15 -11.55 -17.04
N VAL A 116 -0.16 -11.81 -17.07
CA VAL A 116 -1.19 -10.74 -16.98
C VAL A 116 -0.98 -9.81 -15.77
N PRO A 117 -0.69 -10.30 -14.54
CA PRO A 117 -0.41 -9.43 -13.40
C PRO A 117 0.83 -8.55 -13.59
N SER A 118 1.86 -9.07 -14.25
CA SER A 118 3.10 -8.37 -14.53
C SER A 118 2.94 -7.34 -15.65
N SER A 119 2.14 -7.64 -16.68
CA SER A 119 1.74 -6.72 -17.74
C SER A 119 0.92 -5.56 -17.18
N LEU A 120 -0.06 -5.84 -16.31
CA LEU A 120 -0.83 -4.81 -15.61
C LEU A 120 0.08 -3.82 -14.88
N ARG A 121 1.05 -4.32 -14.10
CA ARG A 121 2.05 -3.47 -13.43
C ARG A 121 2.85 -2.63 -14.43
N SER A 122 3.22 -3.20 -15.58
CA SER A 122 3.94 -2.49 -16.64
C SER A 122 3.11 -1.37 -17.24
N TRP A 123 1.82 -1.59 -17.50
CA TRP A 123 0.90 -0.58 -18.04
C TRP A 123 0.65 0.55 -17.05
N ILE A 124 0.42 0.22 -15.76
CA ILE A 124 0.31 1.23 -14.69
C ILE A 124 1.58 2.10 -14.65
N ARG A 125 2.76 1.49 -14.69
CA ARG A 125 4.02 2.23 -14.70
C ARG A 125 4.13 3.12 -15.93
N ALA A 126 3.77 2.62 -17.12
CA ALA A 126 3.81 3.41 -18.34
C ALA A 126 2.92 4.66 -18.23
N ASP A 127 1.67 4.47 -17.81
CA ASP A 127 0.70 5.57 -17.68
C ASP A 127 1.05 6.55 -16.56
N MET A 128 1.69 6.10 -15.47
CA MET A 128 2.03 6.96 -14.34
C MET A 128 3.41 7.63 -14.40
N THR A 129 4.37 7.12 -15.18
CA THR A 129 5.77 7.60 -15.12
C THR A 129 6.35 8.09 -16.45
N GLN A 130 5.72 7.77 -17.58
CA GLN A 130 6.24 8.16 -18.89
C GLN A 130 5.61 9.48 -19.37
N THR A 131 5.87 9.85 -20.62
CA THR A 131 5.37 11.10 -21.23
C THR A 131 3.84 11.23 -21.18
N SER A 132 3.10 10.12 -21.17
CA SER A 132 1.63 10.06 -21.01
C SER A 132 1.13 10.46 -19.62
N SER A 133 2.01 10.48 -18.60
CA SER A 133 1.62 10.73 -17.22
C SER A 133 1.14 12.15 -16.95
N ARG A 134 1.59 13.15 -17.73
CA ARG A 134 1.13 14.54 -17.55
C ARG A 134 -0.37 14.66 -17.63
N LYS A 135 -0.98 14.04 -18.64
CA LYS A 135 -2.45 14.05 -18.82
C LYS A 135 -3.13 13.43 -17.60
N PHE A 136 -2.66 12.27 -17.15
CA PHE A 136 -3.19 11.59 -15.99
C PHE A 136 -3.08 12.43 -14.70
N TYR A 137 -1.93 13.08 -14.49
CA TYR A 137 -1.73 13.98 -13.34
C TYR A 137 -2.60 15.24 -13.45
N ASP A 138 -2.78 15.80 -14.65
CA ASP A 138 -3.65 16.95 -14.88
C ASP A 138 -5.13 16.63 -14.62
N GLU A 139 -5.58 15.44 -15.05
CA GLU A 139 -6.92 14.92 -14.75
C GLU A 139 -7.09 14.69 -13.25
N PHE A 140 -6.11 14.08 -12.59
CA PHE A 140 -6.12 13.90 -11.13
C PHE A 140 -6.22 15.22 -10.36
N LEU A 141 -5.42 16.22 -10.76
CA LEU A 141 -5.47 17.54 -10.14
C LEU A 141 -6.80 18.25 -10.39
N SER A 142 -7.39 18.07 -11.58
CA SER A 142 -8.70 18.64 -11.90
C SER A 142 -9.81 17.99 -11.05
N GLU A 143 -9.73 16.68 -10.82
CA GLU A 143 -10.64 15.97 -9.90
C GLU A 143 -10.44 16.43 -8.45
N LEU A 144 -9.20 16.62 -8.02
CA LEU A 144 -8.90 17.17 -6.69
C LEU A 144 -9.47 18.57 -6.52
N ASP A 145 -9.27 19.46 -7.51
CA ASP A 145 -9.83 20.81 -7.51
C ASP A 145 -11.35 20.77 -7.45
N SER A 146 -12.01 19.92 -8.26
CA SER A 146 -13.46 19.75 -8.25
C SER A 146 -14.00 19.31 -6.90
N VAL A 147 -13.32 18.37 -6.24
CA VAL A 147 -13.69 17.88 -4.91
C VAL A 147 -13.47 18.94 -3.82
N MET A 148 -12.58 19.91 -4.04
CA MET A 148 -12.22 20.95 -3.08
C MET A 148 -12.90 22.32 -3.33
N GLN A 149 -13.54 22.52 -4.48
CA GLN A 149 -14.23 23.77 -4.84
C GLN A 149 -15.35 24.13 -3.85
N GLN A 150 -15.56 25.43 -3.60
CA GLN A 150 -16.63 25.92 -2.72
C GLN A 150 -18.00 25.40 -3.18
N GLY A 151 -18.80 24.92 -2.21
CA GLY A 151 -20.10 24.29 -2.50
C GLY A 151 -20.03 22.79 -2.79
N SER A 152 -18.82 22.19 -2.84
CA SER A 152 -18.68 20.73 -2.79
C SER A 152 -19.21 20.18 -1.45
N PRO A 153 -19.56 18.89 -1.36
CA PRO A 153 -19.90 18.25 -0.09
C PRO A 153 -18.83 18.37 1.01
N PHE A 154 -17.60 18.76 0.66
CA PHE A 154 -16.47 18.90 1.58
C PHE A 154 -16.18 20.34 2.02
N THR A 155 -16.83 21.33 1.38
CA THR A 155 -16.56 22.77 1.57
C THR A 155 -17.85 23.61 1.48
N THR A 156 -19.00 23.05 1.90
CA THR A 156 -20.28 23.79 1.95
C THR A 156 -20.31 24.84 3.08
N GLY A 157 -21.12 25.90 2.94
CA GLY A 157 -21.37 26.85 4.03
C GLY A 157 -20.19 27.77 4.40
N LYS A 158 -20.34 28.51 5.51
CA LYS A 158 -19.31 29.44 6.02
C LYS A 158 -18.29 28.76 6.95
N SER A 159 -18.71 27.69 7.64
CA SER A 159 -17.89 26.87 8.54
C SER A 159 -18.60 25.53 8.74
N ASN A 160 -17.87 24.43 8.59
CA ASN A 160 -18.35 23.08 8.87
C ASN A 160 -17.34 22.36 9.76
N GLU A 161 -17.85 21.55 10.68
CA GLU A 161 -17.02 20.63 11.45
C GLU A 161 -16.87 19.30 10.70
N HIS A 162 -15.64 18.81 10.63
CA HIS A 162 -15.32 17.54 9.98
C HIS A 162 -14.42 16.68 10.87
N ASN A 163 -14.66 15.37 10.86
CA ASN A 163 -13.64 14.43 11.31
C ASN A 163 -12.47 14.46 10.31
N MET A 164 -11.32 15.03 10.73
CA MET A 164 -10.19 15.29 9.84
C MET A 164 -9.67 14.05 9.10
N PHE A 165 -9.65 12.88 9.76
CA PHE A 165 -9.24 11.63 9.11
C PHE A 165 -10.22 11.19 8.02
N LYS A 166 -11.53 11.19 8.33
CA LYS A 166 -12.55 10.86 7.34
C LYS A 166 -12.52 11.85 6.18
N TRP A 167 -12.44 13.15 6.47
CA TRP A 167 -12.46 14.21 5.47
C TRP A 167 -11.29 14.10 4.48
N THR A 168 -10.05 14.03 4.98
CA THR A 168 -8.86 13.85 4.13
C THR A 168 -8.90 12.53 3.35
N SER A 169 -9.33 11.44 3.99
CA SER A 169 -9.47 10.14 3.32
C SER A 169 -10.47 10.19 2.19
N ASP A 170 -11.67 10.74 2.43
CA ASP A 170 -12.74 10.77 1.45
C ASP A 170 -12.38 11.65 0.24
N ILE A 171 -11.64 12.74 0.44
CA ILE A 171 -11.12 13.59 -0.65
C ILE A 171 -10.19 12.79 -1.56
N ILE A 172 -9.17 12.14 -0.97
CA ILE A 172 -8.17 11.37 -1.74
C ILE A 172 -8.83 10.19 -2.44
N VAL A 173 -9.71 9.45 -1.75
CA VAL A 173 -10.39 8.29 -2.32
C VAL A 173 -11.27 8.72 -3.49
N LYS A 174 -12.03 9.81 -3.37
CA LYS A 174 -12.90 10.28 -4.46
C LYS A 174 -12.11 10.76 -5.67
N ALA A 175 -11.10 11.61 -5.47
CA ALA A 175 -10.26 12.10 -6.56
C ALA A 175 -9.60 10.94 -7.31
N SER A 176 -8.94 10.03 -6.57
CA SER A 176 -8.30 8.85 -7.16
C SER A 176 -9.28 7.92 -7.85
N THR A 177 -10.45 7.68 -7.26
CA THR A 177 -11.45 6.79 -7.88
C THR A 177 -11.92 7.35 -9.23
N ARG A 178 -12.20 8.65 -9.31
CA ARG A 178 -12.64 9.29 -10.56
C ARG A 178 -11.54 9.29 -11.62
N SER A 179 -10.29 9.58 -11.24
CA SER A 179 -9.18 9.56 -12.21
C SER A 179 -8.85 8.16 -12.74
N PHE A 180 -9.11 7.11 -11.97
CA PHE A 180 -8.79 5.74 -12.36
C PHE A 180 -9.96 5.04 -13.06
N PHE A 181 -11.17 5.18 -12.54
CA PHE A 181 -12.35 4.41 -12.95
C PHE A 181 -13.44 5.28 -13.59
N GLY A 182 -13.27 6.60 -13.65
CA GLY A 182 -14.28 7.52 -14.16
C GLY A 182 -15.43 7.78 -13.18
N THR A 183 -16.43 8.54 -13.62
CA THR A 183 -17.58 8.94 -12.79
C THR A 183 -18.58 7.80 -12.55
N ALA A 184 -18.71 6.91 -13.52
CA ALA A 184 -19.70 5.83 -13.54
C ALA A 184 -19.65 4.92 -12.30
N LEU A 185 -18.46 4.71 -11.72
CA LEU A 185 -18.31 3.87 -10.53
C LEU A 185 -19.07 4.44 -9.32
N PHE A 186 -19.02 5.75 -9.10
CA PHE A 186 -19.75 6.37 -7.99
C PHE A 186 -21.24 6.55 -8.26
N GLU A 187 -21.64 6.68 -9.52
CA GLU A 187 -23.06 6.74 -9.88
C GLU A 187 -23.80 5.43 -9.55
N LYS A 188 -23.09 4.30 -9.63
CA LYS A 188 -23.64 2.96 -9.30
C LYS A 188 -23.40 2.52 -7.87
N SER A 189 -22.35 3.03 -7.23
CA SER A 189 -21.89 2.56 -5.93
C SER A 189 -21.46 3.73 -5.04
N PRO A 190 -22.40 4.63 -4.65
CA PRO A 190 -22.10 5.77 -3.79
C PRO A 190 -21.53 5.38 -2.42
N GLU A 191 -21.85 4.17 -1.94
CA GLU A 191 -21.37 3.59 -0.69
C GLU A 191 -19.90 3.14 -0.70
N LEU A 192 -19.28 3.01 -1.88
CA LEU A 192 -17.95 2.41 -2.05
C LEU A 192 -16.87 3.06 -1.17
N VAL A 193 -16.92 4.38 -0.97
CA VAL A 193 -15.93 5.10 -0.14
C VAL A 193 -16.01 4.64 1.33
N ASP A 194 -17.22 4.42 1.84
CA ASP A 194 -17.44 4.03 3.22
C ASP A 194 -17.11 2.55 3.45
N ASP A 195 -17.47 1.68 2.50
CA ASP A 195 -17.09 0.27 2.50
C ASP A 195 -15.57 0.12 2.44
N PHE A 196 -14.91 0.82 1.51
CA PHE A 196 -13.46 0.80 1.38
C PHE A 196 -12.76 1.28 2.66
N ARG A 197 -13.26 2.35 3.29
CA ARG A 197 -12.67 2.85 4.54
C ARG A 197 -12.80 1.83 5.68
N THR A 198 -13.93 1.15 5.76
CA THR A 198 -14.17 0.07 6.74
C THR A 198 -13.22 -1.09 6.50
N PHE A 199 -13.08 -1.51 5.24
CA PHE A 199 -12.11 -2.51 4.80
C PHE A 199 -10.68 -2.11 5.17
N ASN A 200 -10.24 -0.91 4.79
CA ASN A 200 -8.86 -0.46 4.96
C ASN A 200 -8.44 -0.41 6.44
N ARG A 201 -9.37 -0.06 7.36
CA ARG A 201 -9.13 -0.10 8.82
C ARG A 201 -8.96 -1.50 9.39
N GLN A 202 -9.49 -2.52 8.72
CA GLN A 202 -9.57 -3.88 9.24
C GLN A 202 -8.87 -4.92 8.36
N THR A 203 -8.23 -4.50 7.27
CA THR A 203 -7.58 -5.37 6.28
C THR A 203 -6.56 -6.33 6.91
N TRP A 204 -5.88 -5.90 7.99
CA TRP A 204 -4.96 -6.73 8.76
C TRP A 204 -5.61 -8.05 9.24
N LYS A 205 -6.91 -8.05 9.59
CA LYS A 205 -7.64 -9.26 9.99
C LYS A 205 -7.69 -10.29 8.86
N LEU A 206 -7.84 -9.82 7.62
CA LEU A 206 -7.90 -10.66 6.41
C LEU A 206 -6.51 -11.19 6.04
N LEU A 207 -5.48 -10.34 6.10
CA LEU A 207 -4.09 -10.73 5.83
C LEU A 207 -3.63 -11.87 6.75
N TYR A 208 -4.06 -11.82 8.02
CA TYR A 208 -3.76 -12.85 9.02
C TYR A 208 -4.81 -13.98 9.09
N LYS A 209 -5.70 -14.06 8.10
CA LYS A 209 -6.67 -15.15 7.93
C LYS A 209 -7.56 -15.38 9.16
N TYR A 210 -7.97 -14.30 9.84
CA TYR A 210 -8.96 -14.41 10.92
C TYR A 210 -10.24 -15.05 10.36
N PRO A 211 -10.86 -16.01 11.07
CA PRO A 211 -12.12 -16.59 10.60
C PRO A 211 -13.20 -15.52 10.40
N ARG A 212 -14.04 -15.69 9.38
CA ARG A 212 -15.12 -14.72 9.04
C ARG A 212 -16.00 -14.40 10.24
N PHE A 213 -16.33 -15.37 11.08
CA PHE A 213 -17.19 -15.14 12.25
C PHE A 213 -16.58 -14.18 13.30
N LEU A 214 -15.24 -14.07 13.38
CA LEU A 214 -14.53 -13.12 14.26
C LEU A 214 -14.23 -11.77 13.60
N SER A 215 -14.44 -11.67 12.29
CA SER A 215 -14.01 -10.51 11.50
C SER A 215 -15.01 -10.15 10.41
N ARG A 216 -16.31 -10.39 10.65
CA ARG A 216 -17.41 -10.22 9.69
C ARG A 216 -17.31 -8.88 8.97
N SER A 217 -17.20 -7.78 9.72
CA SER A 217 -17.07 -6.43 9.16
C SER A 217 -15.90 -6.28 8.16
N ALA A 218 -14.77 -6.96 8.35
CA ALA A 218 -13.65 -6.91 7.40
C ALA A 218 -13.97 -7.68 6.11
N TYR A 219 -14.58 -8.86 6.23
CA TYR A 219 -15.01 -9.66 5.09
C TYR A 219 -16.15 -8.99 4.31
N ASP A 220 -17.17 -8.51 5.01
CA ASP A 220 -18.36 -7.91 4.42
C ASP A 220 -17.99 -6.59 3.70
N SER A 221 -17.14 -5.74 4.30
CA SER A 221 -16.68 -4.50 3.64
C SER A 221 -15.77 -4.75 2.43
N ARG A 222 -14.92 -5.79 2.47
CA ARG A 222 -14.17 -6.24 1.29
C ARG A 222 -15.12 -6.69 0.20
N ASP A 223 -16.05 -7.60 0.53
CA ASP A 223 -16.96 -8.19 -0.44
C ASP A 223 -17.83 -7.10 -1.07
N ALA A 224 -18.39 -6.18 -0.28
CA ALA A 224 -19.15 -5.02 -0.77
C ALA A 224 -18.34 -4.12 -1.72
N SER A 225 -17.07 -3.86 -1.40
CA SER A 225 -16.19 -3.07 -2.28
C SER A 225 -15.92 -3.76 -3.61
N ILE A 226 -15.78 -5.10 -3.62
CA ILE A 226 -15.62 -5.87 -4.85
C ILE A 226 -16.95 -5.94 -5.62
N ASP A 227 -18.09 -6.09 -4.93
CA ASP A 227 -19.43 -6.08 -5.55
C ASP A 227 -19.70 -4.76 -6.27
N ALA A 228 -19.25 -3.63 -5.70
CA ALA A 228 -19.33 -2.32 -6.33
C ALA A 228 -18.50 -2.23 -7.63
N LEU A 229 -17.30 -2.79 -7.64
CA LEU A 229 -16.47 -2.87 -8.84
C LEU A 229 -17.01 -3.87 -9.86
N GLU A 230 -17.61 -4.97 -9.42
CA GLU A 230 -18.25 -5.95 -10.28
C GLU A 230 -19.41 -5.32 -11.06
N ARG A 231 -20.31 -4.59 -10.37
CA ARG A 231 -21.37 -3.79 -11.00
C ARG A 231 -20.83 -2.82 -12.05
N TYR A 232 -19.65 -2.23 -11.80
CA TYR A 232 -18.98 -1.36 -12.76
C TYR A 232 -18.44 -2.11 -13.99
N PHE A 233 -17.87 -3.30 -13.82
CA PHE A 233 -17.40 -4.13 -14.94
C PHE A 233 -18.51 -4.84 -15.70
N GLU A 234 -19.71 -4.97 -15.12
CA GLU A 234 -20.91 -5.38 -15.85
C GLU A 234 -21.40 -4.32 -16.85
N MET A 235 -21.06 -3.04 -16.61
CA MET A 235 -21.42 -1.97 -17.52
C MET A 235 -20.66 -2.08 -18.85
N PRO A 236 -21.32 -1.76 -19.98
CA PRO A 236 -20.63 -1.60 -21.25
C PRO A 236 -19.49 -0.59 -21.13
N GLN A 237 -18.29 -0.92 -21.63
CA GLN A 237 -17.13 -0.01 -21.61
C GLN A 237 -17.45 1.38 -22.20
N GLY A 238 -18.35 1.44 -23.18
CA GLY A 238 -18.81 2.70 -23.77
C GLY A 238 -19.49 3.68 -22.79
N GLN A 239 -19.89 3.23 -21.60
CA GLN A 239 -20.48 4.06 -20.52
C GLN A 239 -19.45 4.50 -19.47
N ARG A 240 -18.17 4.11 -19.62
CA ARG A 240 -17.08 4.39 -18.66
C ARG A 240 -15.78 4.73 -19.41
N ARG A 241 -15.94 5.60 -20.42
CA ARG A 241 -14.88 6.02 -21.36
C ARG A 241 -13.83 6.93 -20.73
N ASP A 242 -14.15 7.49 -19.57
CA ASP A 242 -13.32 8.36 -18.75
C ASP A 242 -12.46 7.59 -17.74
N ALA A 243 -12.49 6.24 -17.75
CA ALA A 243 -11.56 5.42 -17.00
C ALA A 243 -10.13 5.54 -17.56
N ALA A 244 -9.14 5.31 -16.69
CA ALA A 244 -7.74 5.33 -17.10
C ALA A 244 -7.45 4.24 -18.15
N PRO A 245 -6.58 4.50 -19.15
CA PRO A 245 -6.34 3.57 -20.25
C PRO A 245 -5.90 2.17 -19.80
N PHE A 246 -5.02 2.07 -18.80
CA PHE A 246 -4.61 0.77 -18.27
C PHE A 246 -5.77 -0.03 -17.64
N VAL A 247 -6.84 0.60 -17.12
CA VAL A 247 -8.01 -0.11 -16.56
C VAL A 247 -8.75 -0.83 -17.68
N ILE A 248 -9.03 -0.12 -18.78
CA ILE A 248 -9.70 -0.69 -19.96
C ILE A 248 -8.83 -1.79 -20.57
N LYS A 249 -7.54 -1.53 -20.73
CA LYS A 249 -6.60 -2.51 -21.28
C LYS A 249 -6.49 -3.77 -20.42
N ALA A 250 -6.45 -3.62 -19.10
CA ALA A 250 -6.41 -4.75 -18.18
C ALA A 250 -7.67 -5.60 -18.24
N GLU A 251 -8.83 -4.94 -18.33
CA GLU A 251 -10.09 -5.62 -18.52
C GLU A 251 -10.14 -6.40 -19.84
N ASP A 252 -9.76 -5.78 -20.96
CA ASP A 252 -9.77 -6.43 -22.29
C ASP A 252 -8.92 -7.69 -22.29
N GLU A 253 -7.70 -7.61 -21.75
CA GLU A 253 -6.82 -8.77 -21.67
C GLU A 253 -7.41 -9.85 -20.75
N MET A 254 -7.97 -9.50 -19.59
CA MET A 254 -8.59 -10.47 -18.70
C MET A 254 -9.83 -11.14 -19.33
N ARG A 255 -10.68 -10.38 -20.01
CA ARG A 255 -11.87 -10.92 -20.72
C ARG A 255 -11.48 -11.88 -21.84
N LYS A 256 -10.42 -11.57 -22.59
CA LYS A 256 -9.88 -12.43 -23.65
C LYS A 256 -9.54 -13.84 -23.15
N HIS A 257 -9.14 -13.98 -21.89
CA HIS A 257 -8.82 -15.27 -21.25
C HIS A 257 -9.98 -15.84 -20.42
N GLY A 258 -11.20 -15.33 -20.61
CA GLY A 258 -12.41 -15.86 -19.96
C GLY A 258 -12.49 -15.58 -18.46
N ILE A 259 -11.79 -14.57 -17.95
CA ILE A 259 -11.89 -14.15 -16.56
C ILE A 259 -13.24 -13.47 -16.32
N SER A 260 -13.91 -13.85 -15.23
CA SER A 260 -15.25 -13.34 -14.88
C SER A 260 -15.23 -11.87 -14.45
N ASN A 261 -16.38 -11.17 -14.52
CA ASN A 261 -16.51 -9.80 -13.98
C ASN A 261 -16.12 -9.75 -12.49
N ARG A 262 -16.51 -10.77 -11.71
CA ARG A 262 -16.14 -10.91 -10.31
C ARG A 262 -14.62 -10.94 -10.11
N ASP A 263 -13.94 -11.78 -10.86
CA ASP A 263 -12.48 -11.92 -10.75
C ASP A 263 -11.75 -10.67 -11.27
N ILE A 264 -12.24 -10.03 -12.34
CA ILE A 264 -11.74 -8.73 -12.82
C ILE A 264 -11.88 -7.67 -11.73
N ALA A 265 -13.06 -7.58 -11.11
CA ALA A 265 -13.34 -6.67 -10.00
C ALA A 265 -12.40 -6.92 -8.82
N ALA A 266 -12.19 -8.18 -8.42
CA ALA A 266 -11.27 -8.54 -7.36
C ALA A 266 -9.80 -8.18 -7.69
N VAL A 267 -9.35 -8.45 -8.92
CA VAL A 267 -7.99 -8.09 -9.38
C VAL A 267 -7.78 -6.58 -9.38
N LEU A 268 -8.76 -5.80 -9.85
CA LEU A 268 -8.67 -4.34 -9.88
C LEU A 268 -9.01 -3.68 -8.54
N PHE A 269 -9.70 -4.37 -7.63
CA PHE A 269 -9.82 -3.95 -6.24
C PHE A 269 -8.47 -3.93 -5.52
N LYS A 270 -7.56 -4.86 -5.84
CA LYS A 270 -6.17 -4.79 -5.35
C LYS A 270 -5.50 -3.48 -5.73
N LEU A 271 -5.70 -3.02 -6.97
CA LEU A 271 -5.19 -1.73 -7.43
C LEU A 271 -5.89 -0.58 -6.72
N TYR A 272 -7.21 -0.63 -6.63
CA TYR A 272 -8.02 0.36 -5.90
C TYR A 272 -7.53 0.52 -4.45
N TRP A 273 -7.20 -0.59 -3.78
CA TRP A 273 -6.63 -0.56 -2.45
C TRP A 273 -5.23 0.06 -2.42
N ALA A 274 -4.36 -0.29 -3.37
CA ALA A 274 -3.00 0.24 -3.42
C ALA A 274 -2.95 1.76 -3.61
N ILE A 275 -3.83 2.32 -4.46
CA ILE A 275 -3.84 3.76 -4.77
C ILE A 275 -4.52 4.60 -3.70
N ASN A 276 -5.41 4.00 -2.89
CA ASN A 276 -6.21 4.73 -1.91
C ASN A 276 -5.76 4.49 -0.46
N GLY A 277 -5.33 3.26 -0.14
CA GLY A 277 -5.13 2.81 1.24
C GLY A 277 -4.08 3.62 2.00
N ASN A 278 -2.85 3.66 1.48
CA ASN A 278 -1.77 4.43 2.09
C ASN A 278 -1.89 5.95 1.82
N PRO A 279 -2.21 6.41 0.59
CA PRO A 279 -2.30 7.84 0.31
C PRO A 279 -3.36 8.58 1.15
N SER A 280 -4.51 7.96 1.42
CA SER A 280 -5.54 8.56 2.30
C SER A 280 -5.06 8.78 3.73
N VAL A 281 -4.34 7.80 4.30
CA VAL A 281 -3.76 7.90 5.65
C VAL A 281 -2.61 8.92 5.68
N LEU A 282 -1.78 8.95 4.65
CA LEU A 282 -0.70 9.92 4.55
C LEU A 282 -1.22 11.35 4.47
N ALA A 283 -2.28 11.60 3.70
CA ALA A 283 -2.90 12.93 3.59
C ALA A 283 -3.40 13.45 4.94
N PHE A 284 -4.01 12.57 5.76
CA PHE A 284 -4.37 12.90 7.14
C PHE A 284 -3.15 13.34 7.95
N TRP A 285 -2.08 12.55 7.95
CA TRP A 285 -0.88 12.88 8.74
C TRP A 285 -0.18 14.13 8.25
N LEU A 286 -0.11 14.34 6.93
CA LEU A 286 0.47 15.54 6.35
C LEU A 286 -0.26 16.80 6.83
N LEU A 287 -1.59 16.76 6.80
CA LEU A 287 -2.42 17.85 7.29
C LEU A 287 -2.27 18.03 8.81
N ALA A 288 -2.30 16.95 9.58
CA ALA A 288 -2.12 17.00 11.04
C ALA A 288 -0.77 17.63 11.41
N ARG A 289 0.32 17.17 10.80
CA ARG A 289 1.68 17.71 11.03
C ARG A 289 1.74 19.18 10.65
N THR A 290 1.13 19.57 9.53
CA THR A 290 1.06 20.97 9.09
C THR A 290 0.33 21.87 10.07
N LEU A 291 -0.82 21.43 10.59
CA LEU A 291 -1.68 22.23 11.47
C LEU A 291 -1.17 22.29 12.92
N TYR A 292 -0.61 21.19 13.42
CA TYR A 292 -0.23 21.06 14.83
C TYR A 292 1.27 21.26 15.10
N THR A 293 2.10 21.47 14.08
CA THR A 293 3.48 21.92 14.27
C THR A 293 3.53 23.45 14.35
N PRO A 294 4.10 24.04 15.42
CA PRO A 294 4.18 25.49 15.56
C PRO A 294 4.78 26.17 14.34
N ASN A 295 4.14 27.27 13.89
CA ASN A 295 4.52 28.10 12.75
C ASN A 295 4.51 27.42 11.36
N LEU A 296 4.46 26.09 11.26
CA LEU A 296 4.62 25.37 10.00
C LEU A 296 3.56 25.72 8.96
N LYS A 297 2.29 25.79 9.37
CA LYS A 297 1.18 26.21 8.49
C LYS A 297 1.42 27.58 7.86
N GLU A 298 1.82 28.57 8.64
CA GLU A 298 2.04 29.93 8.13
C GLU A 298 3.32 30.01 7.29
N ASP A 299 4.35 29.25 7.65
CA ASP A 299 5.57 29.13 6.86
C ASP A 299 5.31 28.54 5.48
N ILE A 300 4.56 27.43 5.40
CA ILE A 300 4.17 26.81 4.14
C ILE A 300 3.29 27.77 3.33
N LYS A 301 2.30 28.43 3.95
CA LYS A 301 1.46 29.42 3.26
C LYS A 301 2.27 30.54 2.62
N ARG A 302 3.28 31.07 3.31
CA ARG A 302 4.18 32.10 2.75
C ARG A 302 5.00 31.56 1.58
N GLU A 303 5.52 30.34 1.70
CA GLU A 303 6.31 29.69 0.65
C GLU A 303 5.48 29.42 -0.62
N VAL A 304 4.27 28.88 -0.47
CA VAL A 304 3.43 28.47 -1.62
C VAL A 304 2.64 29.63 -2.24
N ALA A 305 2.65 30.83 -1.64
CA ALA A 305 1.80 31.94 -2.06
C ALA A 305 1.92 32.28 -3.56
N GLN A 306 3.13 32.20 -4.11
CA GLN A 306 3.41 32.47 -5.51
C GLN A 306 2.83 31.42 -6.48
N ALA A 307 2.45 30.23 -6.00
CA ALA A 307 1.74 29.25 -6.81
C ALA A 307 0.29 29.66 -7.09
N PHE A 308 -0.29 30.52 -6.25
CA PHE A 308 -1.70 30.94 -6.32
C PHE A 308 -1.85 32.32 -6.97
N LYS A 309 -1.21 32.53 -8.13
CA LYS A 309 -1.18 33.83 -8.84
C LYS A 309 -2.57 34.38 -9.17
N ASN A 310 -3.52 33.48 -9.43
CA ASN A 310 -4.90 33.81 -9.78
C ASN A 310 -5.84 33.79 -8.55
N GLY A 311 -5.30 33.66 -7.33
CA GLY A 311 -6.07 33.54 -6.09
C GLY A 311 -6.31 32.10 -5.66
N ILE A 312 -6.69 31.92 -4.39
CA ILE A 312 -6.77 30.63 -3.69
C ILE A 312 -7.92 29.70 -4.15
N HIS A 313 -8.82 30.22 -4.99
CA HIS A 313 -9.94 29.46 -5.55
C HIS A 313 -9.67 28.95 -6.96
N HIS A 314 -8.47 29.22 -7.50
CA HIS A 314 -8.03 28.72 -8.80
C HIS A 314 -6.94 27.67 -8.63
N ARG A 315 -6.78 26.81 -9.65
CA ARG A 315 -5.76 25.77 -9.68
C ARG A 315 -4.36 26.38 -9.47
N PRO A 316 -3.55 25.87 -8.52
CA PRO A 316 -2.21 26.37 -8.28
C PRO A 316 -1.22 25.94 -9.38
N ASP A 317 -0.14 26.70 -9.52
CA ASP A 317 1.04 26.32 -10.31
C ASP A 317 1.77 25.15 -9.64
N VAL A 318 1.49 23.93 -10.12
CA VAL A 318 2.01 22.69 -9.53
C VAL A 318 3.53 22.56 -9.71
N GLU A 319 4.08 23.09 -10.80
CA GLU A 319 5.54 23.07 -11.01
C GLU A 319 6.24 23.99 -10.01
N TYR A 320 5.63 25.13 -9.68
CA TYR A 320 6.11 25.96 -8.57
C TYR A 320 6.05 25.21 -7.24
N LEU A 321 4.93 24.54 -6.92
CA LEU A 321 4.78 23.80 -5.66
C LEU A 321 5.83 22.68 -5.49
N LYS A 322 6.20 21.99 -6.57
CA LYS A 322 7.26 20.97 -6.55
C LYS A 322 8.63 21.55 -6.19
N GLY A 323 8.85 22.84 -6.42
CA GLY A 323 10.08 23.55 -6.06
C GLY A 323 10.11 24.05 -4.61
N CYS A 324 9.01 23.98 -3.86
CA CYS A 324 8.90 24.52 -2.50
C CYS A 324 9.62 23.64 -1.46
N PRO A 325 10.77 24.05 -0.88
CA PRO A 325 11.56 23.19 -0.01
C PRO A 325 10.87 22.85 1.32
N LYS A 326 10.12 23.76 1.97
CA LYS A 326 9.43 23.45 3.22
C LYS A 326 8.23 22.55 3.00
N LEU A 327 7.47 22.76 1.93
CA LEU A 327 6.39 21.86 1.52
C LEU A 327 6.94 20.44 1.31
N ASN A 328 8.01 20.32 0.52
CA ASN A 328 8.67 19.04 0.26
C ASN A 328 9.23 18.40 1.54
N ALA A 329 9.94 19.16 2.38
CA ALA A 329 10.48 18.66 3.65
C ALA A 329 9.37 18.15 4.57
N THR A 330 8.22 18.84 4.62
CA THR A 330 7.06 18.42 5.41
C THR A 330 6.47 17.12 4.88
N TYR A 331 6.35 16.99 3.56
CA TYR A 331 5.90 15.76 2.91
C TYR A 331 6.84 14.58 3.22
N TYR A 332 8.16 14.76 3.02
CA TYR A 332 9.15 13.71 3.27
C TYR A 332 9.25 13.33 4.75
N GLU A 333 9.17 14.29 5.67
CA GLU A 333 9.17 14.00 7.11
C GLU A 333 7.90 13.26 7.55
N THR A 334 6.75 13.60 6.97
CA THR A 334 5.50 12.86 7.20
C THR A 334 5.63 11.42 6.70
N MET A 335 6.18 11.23 5.48
CA MET A 335 6.47 9.90 4.95
C MET A 335 7.44 9.12 5.84
N ARG A 336 8.49 9.76 6.35
CA ARG A 336 9.48 9.12 7.24
C ARG A 336 8.85 8.61 8.54
N LEU A 337 7.88 9.36 9.10
CA LEU A 337 7.25 9.04 10.38
C LEU A 337 6.05 8.11 10.27
N HIS A 338 5.31 8.17 9.16
CA HIS A 338 3.99 7.55 9.04
C HIS A 338 3.86 6.56 7.88
N SER A 339 4.90 6.37 7.07
CA SER A 339 4.94 5.27 6.11
C SER A 339 5.31 3.97 6.82
N ALA A 340 4.37 3.03 6.87
CA ALA A 340 4.58 1.69 7.46
C ALA A 340 4.81 0.60 6.38
N ALA A 341 5.41 0.96 5.25
CA ALA A 341 5.68 0.01 4.17
C ALA A 341 6.83 -0.93 4.52
N HIS A 342 6.54 -2.23 4.55
CA HIS A 342 7.52 -3.30 4.75
C HIS A 342 7.62 -4.14 3.47
N PRO A 343 8.58 -3.85 2.56
CA PRO A 343 8.77 -4.65 1.35
C PRO A 343 9.03 -6.12 1.72
N ALA A 344 8.29 -7.04 1.09
CA ALA A 344 8.40 -8.47 1.33
C ALA A 344 8.66 -9.22 0.02
N PHE A 345 9.50 -10.25 0.12
CA PHE A 345 9.91 -11.09 -1.01
C PHE A 345 9.75 -12.56 -0.67
N GLY A 346 9.34 -13.38 -1.64
CA GLY A 346 9.44 -14.83 -1.54
C GLY A 346 10.83 -15.29 -1.96
N ALA A 347 11.50 -16.11 -1.15
CA ALA A 347 12.76 -16.74 -1.54
C ALA A 347 12.52 -17.95 -2.43
N SER A 348 13.38 -18.16 -3.43
CA SER A 348 13.39 -19.42 -4.20
C SER A 348 13.65 -20.62 -3.27
N SER A 349 13.23 -21.83 -3.67
CA SER A 349 13.44 -23.04 -2.87
C SER A 349 14.92 -23.30 -2.54
N LYS A 350 15.81 -23.03 -3.49
CA LYS A 350 17.27 -23.14 -3.30
C LYS A 350 17.79 -22.10 -2.30
N THR A 351 17.34 -20.85 -2.44
CA THR A 351 17.71 -19.76 -1.51
C THR A 351 17.20 -20.05 -0.10
N GLN A 352 15.97 -20.55 0.04
CA GLN A 352 15.37 -20.92 1.31
C GLN A 352 16.17 -22.04 2.01
N GLN A 353 16.56 -23.10 1.28
CA GLN A 353 17.39 -24.18 1.83
C GLN A 353 18.77 -23.67 2.30
N SER A 354 19.38 -22.74 1.57
CA SER A 354 20.65 -22.12 1.97
C SER A 354 20.51 -21.26 3.24
N LEU A 355 19.40 -20.52 3.38
CA LEU A 355 19.13 -19.70 4.56
C LEU A 355 18.77 -20.55 5.80
N ASP A 356 18.05 -21.64 5.59
CA ASP A 356 17.66 -22.54 6.69
C ASP A 356 18.83 -23.41 7.19
N SER A 357 19.82 -23.70 6.33
CA SER A 357 21.04 -24.40 6.72
C SER A 357 22.03 -23.53 7.49
N SER A 358 22.11 -22.23 7.19
CA SER A 358 22.97 -21.26 7.90
C SER A 358 22.38 -20.77 9.22
N SER A 359 21.08 -20.98 9.46
CA SER A 359 20.37 -20.52 10.68
C SER A 359 20.18 -21.60 11.76
N LYS A 360 20.74 -22.80 11.58
CA LYS A 360 20.77 -23.80 12.66
C LYS A 360 21.61 -23.28 13.82
N PRO A 361 21.10 -23.33 15.07
CA PRO A 361 21.94 -23.02 16.22
C PRO A 361 23.13 -23.98 16.22
N ALA A 362 24.33 -23.45 16.46
CA ALA A 362 25.47 -24.29 16.79
C ALA A 362 25.06 -25.13 18.00
N THR A 363 24.83 -26.42 17.78
CA THR A 363 24.73 -27.42 18.85
C THR A 363 26.00 -27.31 19.66
N THR A 364 25.85 -26.85 20.89
CA THR A 364 26.84 -27.06 21.96
C THR A 364 26.21 -28.04 22.94
#